data_AF-A0A932PR37-F1
#
_entry.id   AF-A0A932PR37-F1
#
_cell.length_a   1.000
_cell.length_b   1.000
_cell.length_c   1.000
_cell.angle_alpha   90.00
_cell.angle_beta   90.00
_cell.angle_gamma   90.00
#
_symmetry.space_group_name_H-M   'P 1'
#
loop_
_entity.id
_entity.type
_entity.pdbx_description
1 polymer ?
#
loop_
_entity_poly.entity_id
_entity_poly.type
_entity_poly.pdbx_seq_one_letter_code
_entity_poly.pdbx_strand_id
1 'polypeptide(L)'
;MSDARVRAAIEKMEAWLADPIWEPEAGALDAWNRDFLEAMGQAERAPGWAALIERAHGAGRRLEDRIAVLSAEKDKVQAELERQGRGNRALKGYGANVR
;
A
#
# COMPACT_ATOMS: atom_id res chain seq x y z
N MET A 1 17.08 0.77 25.87
CA MET A 1 16.49 1.31 24.63
C MET A 1 15.18 0.60 24.38
N SER A 2 14.06 1.33 24.34
CA SER A 2 12.73 0.77 24.64
C SER A 2 11.94 0.27 23.43
N ASP A 3 11.13 -0.77 23.65
CA ASP A 3 10.05 -1.25 22.76
C ASP A 3 9.05 -0.14 22.34
N ALA A 4 9.08 1.03 22.99
CA ALA A 4 8.28 2.20 22.65
C ALA A 4 8.46 2.67 21.20
N ARG A 5 9.67 2.57 20.61
CA ARG A 5 9.89 2.96 19.21
C ARG A 5 9.15 2.02 18.25
N VAL A 6 9.19 0.72 18.51
CA VAL A 6 8.44 -0.29 17.73
C VAL A 6 6.94 -0.05 17.86
N ARG A 7 6.47 0.26 19.08
CA ARG A 7 5.07 0.60 19.33
C ARG A 7 4.61 1.83 18.55
N ALA A 8 5.35 2.93 18.63
CA ALA A 8 5.01 4.15 17.91
C ALA A 8 4.98 3.94 16.38
N ALA A 9 5.91 3.13 15.86
CA ALA A 9 5.92 2.79 14.44
C ALA A 9 4.68 1.97 14.03
N ILE A 10 4.27 0.98 14.83
CA ILE A 10 3.04 0.20 14.60
C ILE A 10 1.80 1.10 14.67
N GLU A 11 1.70 1.96 15.68
CA GLU A 11 0.58 2.89 15.85
C GLU A 11 0.45 3.86 14.66
N LYS A 12 1.58 4.34 14.13
CA LYS A 12 1.60 5.17 12.92
C LYS A 12 1.04 4.43 11.71
N MET A 13 1.43 3.17 11.50
CA MET A 13 0.89 2.34 10.41
C MET A 13 -0.60 2.04 10.62
N GLU A 14 -1.02 1.72 11.84
CA GLU A 14 -2.44 1.51 12.15
C GLU A 14 -3.28 2.76 11.90
N ALA A 15 -2.77 3.95 12.22
CA ALA A 15 -3.44 5.23 11.95
C ALA A 15 -3.59 5.49 10.44
N TRP A 16 -2.54 5.23 9.65
CA TRP A 16 -2.60 5.29 8.19
C TRP A 16 -3.61 4.32 7.59
N LEU A 17 -3.67 3.10 8.11
CA LEU A 17 -4.62 2.08 7.65
C LEU A 17 -6.06 2.36 8.08
N ALA A 18 -6.27 3.08 9.18
CA ALA A 18 -7.59 3.50 9.64
C ALA A 18 -8.17 4.63 8.76
N ASP A 19 -7.32 5.37 8.05
CA ASP A 19 -7.74 6.41 7.12
C ASP A 19 -8.05 5.80 5.73
N PRO A 20 -9.34 5.79 5.31
CA PRO A 20 -9.75 5.21 4.04
C PRO A 20 -9.26 6.01 2.82
N ILE A 21 -8.94 7.30 2.99
CA ILE A 21 -8.46 8.16 1.90
C ILE A 21 -6.94 8.34 1.91
N TRP A 22 -6.24 7.73 2.88
CA TRP A 22 -4.79 7.83 2.95
C TRP A 22 -4.12 7.20 1.72
N GLU A 23 -3.45 8.03 0.93
CA GLU A 23 -2.58 7.57 -0.14
C GLU A 23 -1.13 7.62 0.34
N PRO A 24 -0.42 6.47 0.41
CA PRO A 24 0.96 6.49 0.84
C PRO A 24 1.85 7.21 -0.17
N GLU A 25 2.51 8.28 0.28
CA GLU A 25 3.68 8.79 -0.43
C GLU A 25 4.82 7.77 -0.30
N ALA A 26 5.42 7.36 -1.42
CA ALA A 26 6.46 6.34 -1.45
C ALA A 26 7.63 6.65 -0.49
N GLY A 27 8.05 7.93 -0.44
CA GLY A 27 9.11 8.37 0.47
C GLY A 27 8.74 8.26 1.95
N ALA A 28 7.47 8.47 2.30
CA ALA A 28 6.99 8.36 3.68
C ALA A 28 6.93 6.91 4.15
N LEU A 29 6.52 5.98 3.27
CA LEU A 29 6.56 4.53 3.53
C LEU A 29 8.00 4.02 3.68
N ASP A 30 8.91 4.42 2.79
CA ASP A 30 10.31 3.99 2.85
C ASP A 30 11.01 4.50 4.12
N ALA A 31 10.74 5.75 4.51
CA ALA A 31 11.23 6.30 5.76
C ALA A 31 10.69 5.51 6.96
N TRP A 32 9.37 5.28 7.01
CA TRP A 32 8.74 4.51 8.07
C TRP A 32 9.31 3.09 8.17
N ASN A 33 9.51 2.39 7.04
CA ASN A 33 10.02 1.03 7.04
C ASN A 33 11.45 0.95 7.59
N ARG A 34 12.30 1.90 7.20
CA ARG A 34 13.67 2.02 7.72
C ARG A 34 13.66 2.24 9.23
N ASP A 35 12.85 3.18 9.70
CA ASP A 35 12.73 3.52 11.13
C ASP A 35 12.18 2.34 11.95
N PHE A 36 11.22 1.60 11.38
CA PHE A 36 10.65 0.40 12.00
C PHE A 36 11.69 -0.72 12.11
N LEU A 37 12.45 -0.99 11.04
CA LEU A 37 13.50 -2.01 11.05
C LEU A 37 14.64 -1.66 12.02
N GLU A 38 15.02 -0.39 12.09
CA GLU A 38 15.98 0.09 13.10
C GLU A 38 15.45 -0.15 14.52
N ALA A 39 14.19 0.24 14.79
CA ALA A 39 13.55 0.04 16.09
C ALA A 39 13.44 -1.44 16.47
N MET A 40 13.13 -2.31 15.49
CA MET A 40 13.07 -3.76 15.68
C MET A 40 14.43 -4.38 16.02
N GLY A 41 15.51 -3.90 15.38
CA GLY A 41 16.88 -4.34 15.69
C GLY A 41 17.35 -3.92 17.09
N GLN A 42 16.72 -2.88 17.65
CA GLN A 42 17.05 -2.28 18.93
C GLN A 42 16.09 -2.66 20.08
N ALA A 43 15.06 -3.47 19.79
CA ALA A 43 14.01 -3.79 20.74
C ALA A 43 14.51 -4.66 21.91
N GLU A 44 14.02 -4.33 23.12
CA GLU A 44 14.30 -5.07 24.35
C GLU A 44 13.44 -6.33 24.48
N ARG A 45 12.27 -6.35 23.81
CA ARG A 45 11.32 -7.47 23.81
C ARG A 45 10.79 -7.77 25.22
N ALA A 46 10.43 -6.71 25.94
CA ALA A 46 9.89 -6.76 27.28
C ALA A 46 8.53 -7.49 27.33
N PRO A 47 7.99 -7.80 28.54
CA PRO A 47 6.66 -8.36 28.67
C PRO A 47 5.61 -7.51 27.91
N GLY A 48 4.85 -8.16 27.01
CA GLY A 48 3.94 -7.50 26.06
C GLY A 48 4.45 -7.45 24.62
N TRP A 49 5.69 -7.88 24.36
CA TRP A 49 6.26 -7.99 23.01
C TRP A 49 5.41 -8.85 22.07
N ALA A 50 4.91 -10.00 22.53
CA ALA A 50 4.07 -10.88 21.72
C ALA A 50 2.82 -10.17 21.19
N ALA A 51 2.10 -9.43 22.06
CA ALA A 51 0.93 -8.65 21.66
C ALA A 51 1.31 -7.52 20.67
N LEU A 52 2.51 -6.95 20.80
CA LEU A 52 3.01 -5.94 19.88
C LEU A 52 3.27 -6.53 18.48
N ILE A 53 3.84 -7.73 18.42
CA ILE A 53 4.07 -8.47 17.16
C ILE A 53 2.75 -8.90 16.52
N GLU A 54 1.77 -9.34 17.31
CA GLU A 54 0.43 -9.65 16.80
C GLU A 54 -0.24 -8.42 16.15
N ARG A 55 -0.12 -7.23 16.76
CA ARG A 55 -0.57 -5.97 16.16
C ARG A 55 0.16 -5.66 14.86
N ALA A 56 1.48 -5.81 14.83
CA ALA A 56 2.28 -5.60 13.62
C ALA A 56 1.83 -6.52 12.47
N HIS A 57 1.61 -7.81 12.74
CA HIS A 57 1.08 -8.75 11.74
C HIS A 57 -0.35 -8.40 11.31
N GLY A 58 -1.19 -7.93 12.24
CA GLY A 58 -2.53 -7.44 11.92
C GLY A 58 -2.52 -6.25 10.96
N ALA A 59 -1.63 -5.28 11.21
CA ALA A 59 -1.42 -4.14 10.32
C ALA A 59 -0.88 -4.58 8.96
N GLY A 60 0.08 -5.52 8.92
CA GLY A 60 0.63 -6.09 7.70
C GLY A 60 -0.44 -6.72 6.79
N ARG A 61 -1.30 -7.58 7.34
CA ARG A 61 -2.41 -8.18 6.57
C ARG A 61 -3.37 -7.15 5.99
N ARG A 62 -3.74 -6.13 6.77
CA ARG A 62 -4.61 -5.04 6.29
C ARG A 62 -3.96 -4.24 5.16
N LEU A 63 -2.64 -4.03 5.22
CA LEU A 63 -1.90 -3.38 4.16
C LEU A 63 -1.88 -4.24 2.89
N GLU A 64 -1.64 -5.54 3.02
CA GLU A 64 -1.71 -6.50 1.91
C GLU A 64 -3.10 -6.51 1.24
N ASP A 65 -4.17 -6.55 2.04
CA ASP A 65 -5.54 -6.47 1.54
C ASP A 65 -5.78 -5.18 0.75
N ARG A 66 -5.32 -4.04 1.27
CA ARG A 66 -5.44 -2.73 0.59
C ARG A 66 -4.65 -2.70 -0.73
N ILE A 67 -3.44 -3.26 -0.75
CA ILE A 67 -2.62 -3.37 -1.97
C ILE A 67 -3.33 -4.26 -3.02
N ALA A 68 -3.96 -5.34 -2.60
CA ALA A 68 -4.71 -6.22 -3.50
C ALA A 68 -5.90 -5.49 -4.14
N VAL A 69 -6.63 -4.68 -3.37
CA VAL A 69 -7.73 -3.84 -3.89
C VAL A 69 -7.20 -2.84 -4.91
N LEU A 70 -6.17 -2.06 -4.57
CA LEU A 70 -5.58 -1.06 -5.46
C LEU A 70 -5.00 -1.68 -6.75
N SER A 71 -4.41 -2.88 -6.65
CA SER A 71 -3.91 -3.61 -7.81
C SER A 71 -5.05 -4.03 -8.75
N ALA A 72 -6.16 -4.53 -8.20
CA ALA A 72 -7.33 -4.87 -9.00
C ALA A 72 -7.98 -3.63 -9.66
N GLU A 73 -7.96 -2.47 -8.99
CA GLU A 73 -8.42 -1.21 -9.57
C GLU A 73 -7.53 -0.74 -10.72
N LYS A 74 -6.20 -0.80 -10.54
CA LYS A 74 -5.23 -0.52 -11.60
C LYS A 74 -5.48 -1.40 -12.83
N ASP A 75 -5.68 -2.70 -12.63
CA ASP A 75 -5.92 -3.64 -13.74
C ASP A 75 -7.21 -3.31 -14.50
N LYS A 76 -8.28 -2.91 -13.79
CA LYS A 76 -9.53 -2.45 -14.42
C LYS A 76 -9.32 -1.18 -15.26
N VAL A 77 -8.61 -0.19 -14.71
CA VAL A 77 -8.31 1.07 -15.41
C VAL A 77 -7.47 0.80 -16.67
N GLN A 78 -6.48 -0.08 -16.56
CA GLN A 78 -5.64 -0.47 -17.70
C GLN A 78 -6.46 -1.18 -18.80
N ALA A 79 -7.35 -2.10 -18.41
CA ALA A 79 -8.22 -2.80 -19.36
C ALA A 79 -9.17 -1.83 -20.10
N GLU A 80 -9.70 -0.82 -19.40
CA GLU A 80 -10.56 0.20 -20.00
C GLU A 80 -9.76 1.10 -20.95
N LEU A 81 -8.54 1.51 -20.58
CA LEU A 81 -7.66 2.30 -21.45
C LEU A 81 -7.33 1.54 -22.75
N GLU A 82 -7.03 0.25 -22.65
CA GLU A 82 -6.79 -0.59 -23.82
C GLU A 82 -8.03 -0.74 -24.70
N ARG A 83 -9.22 -0.87 -24.10
CA ARG A 83 -10.50 -0.91 -24.82
C ARG A 83 -10.73 0.38 -25.60
N GLN A 84 -10.52 1.53 -24.96
CA GLN A 84 -10.61 2.83 -25.63
C GLN A 84 -9.57 2.97 -26.75
N GLY A 85 -8.34 2.51 -26.52
CA GLY A 85 -7.29 2.48 -27.54
C GLY A 85 -7.62 1.60 -28.76
N ARG A 86 -8.36 0.49 -28.57
CA ARG A 86 -8.90 -0.32 -29.68
C ARG A 86 -10.05 0.39 -30.40
N GLY A 87 -10.99 0.99 -29.65
CA GLY A 87 -12.10 1.76 -30.21
C GLY A 87 -11.63 2.94 -31.07
N ASN A 88 -10.68 3.73 -30.57
CA ASN A 88 -10.11 4.87 -31.31
C ASN A 88 -9.36 4.43 -32.58
N ARG A 89 -8.69 3.27 -32.56
CA ARG A 89 -8.04 2.72 -33.76
C ARG A 89 -9.07 2.24 -34.80
N ALA A 90 -10.13 1.58 -34.37
CA ALA A 90 -11.21 1.16 -35.26
C ALA A 90 -11.87 2.37 -35.95
N LEU A 91 -12.19 3.42 -35.20
CA LEU A 91 -12.79 4.66 -35.74
C LEU A 91 -11.87 5.36 -36.76
N LYS A 92 -10.56 5.43 -36.48
CA LYS A 92 -9.58 5.95 -37.46
C LYS A 92 -9.52 5.10 -38.73
N GLY A 93 -9.62 3.77 -38.60
CA GLY A 93 -9.65 2.84 -39.74
C GLY A 93 -10.89 3.02 -40.63
N TYR A 94 -12.07 3.25 -40.03
CA TYR A 94 -13.27 3.57 -40.79
C TYR A 94 -13.18 4.92 -41.51
N GLY A 95 -12.58 5.96 -40.90
CA GLY A 95 -12.37 7.25 -41.57
C GLY A 95 -11.36 7.21 -42.72
N ALA A 96 -10.42 6.25 -42.72
CA ALA A 96 -9.43 6.07 -43.78
C ALA A 96 -9.95 5.27 -44.99
N ASN A 97 -10.94 4.39 -44.79
CA ASN A 97 -11.55 3.56 -45.85
C ASN A 97 -12.76 4.23 -46.55
N VAL A 98 -13.13 5.45 -46.19
CA VAL A 98 -14.26 6.21 -46.79
C VAL A 98 -13.77 7.35 -47.70
N ARG A 99 -12.56 7.24 -48.27
CA ARG A 99 -12.05 8.16 -49.29
C ARG A 99 -11.55 7.43 -50.52
#